data_AF-A0A941YIB7-F1
#
_entry.id   AF-A0A941YIB7-F1
#
_cell.length_a   1.000
_cell.length_b   1.000
_cell.length_c   1.000
_cell.angle_alpha   90.00
_cell.angle_beta   90.00
_cell.angle_gamma   90.00
#
_symmetry.space_group_name_H-M   'P 1'
#
loop_
_entity.id
_entity.type
_entity.pdbx_description
1 polymer ?
#
loop_
_entity_poly.entity_id
_entity_poly.type
_entity_poly.pdbx_seq_one_letter_code
_entity_poly.pdbx_strand_id
1 'polypeptide(L)'
;GKIFVHQDAQKTDAKQTNQALLLSPQATINSKPQLEIFADDVKCTHGATVGQLEDGPLFYMRSRGLPKKQAEAVLVYAFAAEVLELITMVDVRENLERTLFARLAEGRAELALQE
;
A
#
# COMPACT_ATOMS: atom_id res chain seq x y z
N GLY A 1 -3.59 6.67 12.36
CA GLY A 1 -3.13 5.65 13.33
C GLY A 1 -2.44 6.36 14.48
N LYS A 2 -2.63 5.86 15.69
CA LYS A 2 -1.98 6.38 16.90
C LYS A 2 -1.43 5.20 17.70
N ILE A 3 -0.17 5.28 18.12
CA ILE A 3 0.40 4.39 19.14
C ILE A 3 0.43 5.19 20.45
N PHE A 4 -0.13 4.59 21.50
CA PHE A 4 -0.11 5.13 22.85
C PHE A 4 0.61 4.15 23.76
N VAL A 5 1.67 4.59 24.42
CA VAL A 5 2.47 3.75 25.33
C VAL A 5 2.32 4.30 26.75
N HIS A 6 1.64 3.53 27.60
CA HIS A 6 1.42 3.87 29.00
C HIS A 6 2.73 3.87 29.80
N GLN A 7 2.77 4.60 30.91
CA GLN A 7 3.96 4.77 31.75
C GLN A 7 4.55 3.44 32.25
N ASP A 8 3.71 2.46 32.54
CA ASP A 8 4.14 1.13 33.02
C ASP A 8 4.51 0.17 31.88
N ALA A 9 4.30 0.56 30.62
CA ALA A 9 4.54 -0.27 29.44
C ALA A 9 6.01 -0.21 28.96
N GLN A 10 6.92 -0.39 29.90
CA GLN A 10 8.35 -0.50 29.63
C GLN A 10 8.64 -1.70 28.71
N LYS A 11 9.75 -1.65 27.98
CA LYS A 11 10.18 -2.65 26.97
C LYS A 11 9.24 -2.81 25.77
N THR A 12 8.26 -1.93 25.59
CA THR A 12 7.42 -1.93 24.38
C THR A 12 8.28 -1.79 23.12
N ASP A 13 8.08 -2.68 22.14
CA ASP A 13 8.57 -2.56 20.77
C ASP A 13 7.37 -2.38 19.84
N ALA A 14 7.16 -1.17 19.34
CA ALA A 14 6.01 -0.80 18.52
C ALA A 14 6.47 -0.18 17.20
N LYS A 15 5.89 -0.64 16.09
CA LYS A 15 6.20 -0.16 14.75
C LYS A 15 4.92 0.12 13.99
N GLN A 16 4.83 1.30 13.39
CA GLN A 16 3.75 1.66 12.48
C GLN A 16 4.30 2.05 11.12
N THR A 17 3.90 1.34 10.08
CA THR A 17 4.26 1.66 8.69
C THR A 17 3.00 2.01 7.91
N ASN A 18 3.05 3.12 7.15
CA ASN A 18 2.03 3.48 6.17
C ASN A 18 2.70 3.69 4.81
N GLN A 19 2.45 2.80 3.86
CA GLN A 19 2.92 2.95 2.50
C GLN A 19 1.71 3.28 1.61
N ALA A 20 1.82 4.32 0.81
CA ALA A 20 0.76 4.74 -0.09
C ALA A 20 1.25 4.86 -1.53
N LEU A 21 0.47 4.30 -2.46
CA LEU A 21 0.72 4.37 -3.89
C LEU A 21 -0.42 5.17 -4.56
N LEU A 22 -0.07 6.31 -5.13
CA LEU A 22 -1.00 7.15 -5.89
C LEU A 22 -1.11 6.60 -7.33
N LEU A 23 -2.34 6.31 -7.75
CA LEU A 23 -2.63 5.67 -9.05
C LEU A 23 -3.08 6.65 -10.14
N SER A 24 -3.26 7.92 -9.80
CA SER A 24 -3.57 8.99 -10.75
C SER A 24 -3.00 10.33 -10.29
N PRO A 25 -2.83 11.32 -11.20
CA PRO A 25 -2.35 12.66 -10.84
C PRO A 25 -3.27 13.40 -9.86
N GLN A 26 -4.57 13.09 -9.85
CA GLN A 26 -5.57 13.71 -8.99
C GLN A 26 -5.75 12.96 -7.66
N ALA A 27 -5.13 11.79 -7.50
CA ALA A 27 -5.20 11.03 -6.26
C ALA A 27 -4.47 11.77 -5.14
N THR A 28 -5.10 11.83 -3.97
CA THR A 28 -4.52 12.45 -2.78
C THR A 28 -4.64 11.50 -1.59
N ILE A 29 -3.69 11.60 -0.66
CA ILE A 29 -3.74 10.88 0.61
C ILE A 29 -3.29 11.82 1.73
N ASN A 30 -3.97 11.74 2.87
CA ASN A 30 -3.58 12.42 4.09
C ASN A 30 -3.17 11.38 5.12
N SER A 31 -1.92 11.40 5.54
CA SER A 31 -1.38 10.50 6.56
C SER A 31 -0.81 11.31 7.73
N LYS A 32 -1.34 11.07 8.93
CA LYS A 32 -0.87 11.68 10.17
C LYS A 32 -0.70 10.60 11.24
N PRO A 33 0.41 9.85 11.24
CA PRO A 33 0.71 8.91 12.31
C PRO A 33 1.11 9.68 13.58
N GLN A 34 0.71 9.18 14.74
CA GLN A 34 0.96 9.83 16.04
C GLN A 34 1.56 8.83 17.03
N LEU A 35 2.56 9.26 17.80
CA LEU A 35 3.15 8.52 18.90
C LEU A 35 2.96 9.35 20.19
N GLU A 36 2.34 8.76 21.20
CA GLU A 36 2.23 9.32 22.55
C GLU A 36 2.88 8.31 23.51
N ILE A 37 4.08 8.63 24.01
CA ILE A 37 4.93 7.69 24.75
C ILE A 37 5.21 8.26 26.13
N PHE A 38 4.81 7.53 27.16
CA PHE A 38 5.02 7.89 28.58
C PHE A 38 5.99 6.94 29.31
N ALA A 39 6.67 6.06 28.58
CA ALA A 39 7.65 5.11 29.10
C ALA A 39 9.04 5.36 28.49
N ASP A 40 10.09 5.21 29.28
CA ASP A 40 11.46 5.59 28.89
C ASP A 40 12.21 4.45 28.17
N ASP A 41 11.99 3.20 28.58
CA ASP A 41 12.74 2.04 28.09
C ASP A 41 11.96 1.34 26.96
N VAL A 42 11.75 2.02 25.84
CA VAL A 42 10.94 1.51 24.72
C VAL A 42 11.59 1.73 23.36
N LYS A 43 11.14 0.97 22.36
CA LYS A 43 11.48 1.16 20.95
C LYS A 43 10.20 1.41 20.17
N CYS A 44 9.96 2.65 19.78
CA CYS A 44 8.78 3.00 19.01
C CYS A 44 9.19 3.71 17.73
N THR A 45 8.74 3.21 16.58
CA THR A 45 8.96 3.88 15.29
C THR A 45 7.66 4.01 14.52
N HIS A 46 7.57 5.10 13.75
CA HIS A 46 6.56 5.22 12.72
C HIS A 46 7.20 5.69 11.41
N GLY A 47 6.68 5.22 10.28
CA GLY A 47 7.13 5.59 8.95
C GLY A 47 5.94 5.76 8.03
N ALA A 48 5.98 6.79 7.20
CA ALA A 48 5.01 7.00 6.15
C ALA A 48 5.71 7.33 4.83
N THR A 49 5.39 6.60 3.77
CA THR A 49 5.87 6.84 2.41
C THR A 49 4.69 7.05 1.48
N VAL A 50 4.87 7.95 0.50
CA VAL A 50 3.92 8.18 -0.57
C VAL A 50 4.70 8.16 -1.87
N GLY A 51 4.25 7.36 -2.84
CA GLY A 51 4.88 7.23 -4.14
C GLY A 51 3.86 7.08 -5.26
N GLN A 52 4.37 7.03 -6.49
CA GLN A 52 3.63 6.71 -7.70
C GLN A 52 4.27 5.48 -8.35
N LEU A 53 3.59 4.91 -9.35
CA LEU A 53 4.20 3.85 -10.15
C LEU A 53 5.45 4.39 -10.85
N GLU A 54 6.57 3.71 -10.66
CA GLU A 54 7.82 4.10 -11.29
C GLU A 54 7.82 3.79 -12.79
N ASP A 55 8.27 4.77 -13.59
CA ASP A 55 8.34 4.62 -15.05
C ASP A 55 9.32 3.52 -15.50
N GLY A 56 10.38 3.27 -14.72
CA GLY A 56 11.39 2.26 -15.04
C GLY A 56 10.82 0.83 -15.09
N PRO A 57 10.26 0.30 -13.99
CA PRO A 57 9.57 -0.99 -13.98
C PRO A 57 8.44 -1.08 -15.01
N LEU A 58 7.65 -0.02 -15.16
CA LEU A 58 6.57 0.02 -16.16
C LEU A 58 7.13 -0.09 -17.59
N PHE A 59 8.15 0.70 -17.92
CA PHE A 59 8.82 0.65 -19.22
C PHE A 59 9.43 -0.73 -19.47
N TYR A 60 10.09 -1.31 -18.47
CA TYR A 60 10.69 -2.64 -18.57
C TYR A 60 9.64 -3.70 -18.94
N MET A 61 8.52 -3.76 -18.21
CA MET A 61 7.44 -4.70 -18.50
C MET A 61 6.85 -4.48 -19.90
N ARG A 62 6.65 -3.22 -20.30
CA ARG A 62 6.14 -2.88 -21.63
C ARG A 62 7.10 -3.28 -22.75
N SER A 63 8.40 -3.12 -22.55
CA SER A 63 9.43 -3.55 -23.51
C SER A 63 9.46 -5.06 -23.74
N ARG A 64 8.94 -5.84 -22.78
CA ARG A 64 8.77 -7.30 -22.86
C ARG A 64 7.42 -7.72 -23.45
N GLY A 65 6.63 -6.77 -23.94
CA GLY A 65 5.37 -7.02 -24.64
C GLY A 65 4.13 -6.97 -23.77
N LEU A 66 4.24 -6.60 -22.48
CA LEU A 66 3.05 -6.42 -21.64
C LEU A 66 2.33 -5.11 -22.03
N PRO A 67 1.01 -5.15 -22.32
CA PRO A 67 0.20 -3.95 -22.46
C PRO A 67 0.29 -3.08 -21.21
N LYS A 68 0.29 -1.75 -21.38
CA LYS A 68 0.41 -0.77 -20.28
C LYS A 68 -0.53 -1.09 -19.11
N LYS A 69 -1.81 -1.37 -19.42
CA LYS A 69 -2.81 -1.69 -18.40
C LYS A 69 -2.45 -2.92 -17.56
N GLN A 70 -1.94 -3.98 -18.21
CA GLN A 70 -1.53 -5.21 -17.54
C GLN A 70 -0.25 -4.99 -16.72
N ALA A 71 0.74 -4.28 -17.28
CA ALA A 71 1.98 -3.96 -16.56
C ALA A 71 1.71 -3.15 -15.28
N GLU A 72 0.88 -2.11 -15.35
CA GLU A 72 0.47 -1.34 -14.18
C GLU A 72 -0.31 -2.20 -13.18
N ALA A 73 -1.20 -3.10 -13.62
CA ALA A 73 -1.93 -4.00 -12.74
C ALA A 73 -0.98 -4.95 -11.98
N VAL A 74 0.06 -5.46 -12.64
CA VAL A 74 1.10 -6.28 -12.01
C VAL A 74 1.85 -5.48 -10.95
N LEU A 75 2.24 -4.24 -11.24
CA LEU A 75 2.97 -3.40 -10.28
C LEU A 75 2.10 -3.03 -9.07
N VAL A 76 0.82 -2.69 -9.27
CA VAL A 76 -0.10 -2.40 -8.17
C VAL A 76 -0.38 -3.66 -7.34
N TYR A 77 -0.55 -4.81 -8.00
CA TYR A 77 -0.68 -6.09 -7.31
C TYR A 77 0.56 -6.39 -6.47
N ALA A 78 1.77 -6.22 -7.01
CA ALA A 78 3.00 -6.45 -6.27
C ALA A 78 3.09 -5.58 -5.01
N PHE A 79 2.65 -4.32 -5.08
CA PHE A 79 2.54 -3.45 -3.91
C PHE A 79 1.51 -3.95 -2.89
N ALA A 80 0.33 -4.39 -3.34
CA ALA A 80 -0.73 -4.89 -2.45
C ALA A 80 -0.45 -6.29 -1.88
N ALA A 81 0.34 -7.10 -2.58
CA ALA A 81 0.66 -8.48 -2.22
C ALA A 81 1.32 -8.58 -0.84
N GLU A 82 2.17 -7.61 -0.46
CA GLU A 82 2.78 -7.55 0.87
C GLU A 82 1.74 -7.64 2.01
N VAL A 83 0.55 -7.07 1.81
CA VAL A 83 -0.54 -7.11 2.80
C VAL A 83 -1.41 -8.36 2.62
N LEU A 84 -1.69 -8.76 1.38
CA LEU A 84 -2.53 -9.93 1.08
C LEU A 84 -1.88 -11.24 1.55
N GLU A 85 -0.56 -11.36 1.44
CA GLU A 85 0.20 -12.54 1.85
C GLU A 85 0.18 -12.79 3.37
N LEU A 86 -0.11 -11.75 4.18
CA LEU A 86 -0.30 -11.90 5.63
C LEU A 86 -1.59 -12.66 5.98
N ILE A 87 -2.53 -12.77 5.04
CA ILE A 87 -3.82 -13.42 5.24
C ILE A 87 -3.63 -14.94 5.10
N THR A 88 -3.61 -15.63 6.24
CA THR A 88 -3.40 -17.08 6.30
C THR A 88 -4.54 -17.88 5.69
N MET A 89 -5.78 -17.37 5.79
CA MET A 89 -6.96 -18.01 5.20
C MET A 89 -6.98 -17.82 3.69
N VAL A 90 -6.69 -18.89 2.95
CA VAL A 90 -6.58 -18.90 1.49
C VAL A 90 -7.83 -18.37 0.81
N ASP A 91 -9.01 -18.86 1.21
CA ASP A 91 -10.28 -18.44 0.59
C ASP A 91 -10.52 -16.91 0.69
N VAL A 92 -10.11 -16.30 1.80
CA VAL A 92 -10.24 -14.85 2.00
C VAL A 92 -9.22 -14.09 1.18
N ARG A 93 -7.97 -14.55 1.15
CA ARG A 93 -6.92 -13.96 0.32
C ARG A 93 -7.32 -13.99 -1.16
N GLU A 94 -7.73 -15.14 -1.68
CA GLU A 94 -8.15 -15.26 -3.08
C GLU A 94 -9.36 -14.41 -3.41
N ASN A 95 -10.31 -14.27 -2.48
CA ASN A 95 -11.46 -13.39 -2.67
C ASN A 95 -11.04 -11.91 -2.76
N LEU A 96 -10.11 -11.48 -1.90
CA LEU A 96 -9.57 -10.13 -1.91
C LEU A 96 -8.71 -9.87 -3.15
N GLU A 97 -7.92 -10.83 -3.61
CA GLU A 97 -7.17 -10.75 -4.87
C GLU A 97 -8.11 -10.56 -6.06
N ARG A 98 -9.17 -11.38 -6.18
CA ARG A 98 -10.20 -11.20 -7.21
C ARG A 98 -10.84 -9.81 -7.15
N THR A 99 -11.16 -9.34 -5.94
CA THR A 99 -11.75 -8.01 -5.73
C THR A 99 -10.79 -6.90 -6.15
N LEU A 100 -9.51 -7.02 -5.82
CA LEU A 100 -8.46 -6.07 -6.21
C LEU A 100 -8.36 -5.99 -7.74
N PHE A 101 -8.25 -7.14 -8.43
CA PHE A 101 -8.16 -7.16 -9.89
C PHE A 101 -9.42 -6.58 -10.56
N ALA A 102 -10.61 -6.87 -10.04
CA ALA A 102 -11.86 -6.27 -10.53
C ALA A 102 -11.83 -4.74 -10.41
N ARG A 103 -11.44 -4.20 -9.25
CA ARG A 103 -11.32 -2.75 -9.01
C ARG A 103 -10.30 -2.08 -9.93
N LEU A 104 -9.17 -2.75 -10.21
CA LEU A 104 -8.15 -2.24 -11.13
C LEU A 104 -8.64 -2.20 -12.58
N ALA A 105 -9.50 -3.14 -12.98
CA ALA A 105 -10.14 -3.14 -14.29
C ALA A 105 -11.21 -2.03 -14.41
N GLU A 106 -12.02 -1.84 -13.36
CA GLU A 106 -13.12 -0.86 -13.31
C GLU A 106 -12.64 0.59 -13.22
N GLY A 107 -11.76 0.92 -12.25
CA GLY A 107 -11.32 2.29 -11.98
C GLY A 107 -10.49 2.93 -13.11
N ARG A 108 -10.12 2.14 -14.12
CA ARG A 108 -9.37 2.59 -15.30
C ARG A 108 -10.20 2.61 -16.60
N ALA A 109 -11.47 2.24 -16.52
CA ALA A 109 -12.45 2.52 -17.58
C ALA A 109 -12.88 3.99 -17.54
N GLU A 110 -13.02 4.58 -16.34
CA GLU A 110 -13.42 5.98 -16.15
C GLU A 110 -12.34 7.00 -16.58
N LEU A 111 -11.05 6.69 -16.34
CA LEU A 111 -9.93 7.56 -16.74
C LEU A 111 -9.69 7.58 -18.27
N ALA A 112 -10.10 6.54 -19.00
CA ALA A 112 -9.95 6.48 -20.46
C ALA A 112 -11.05 7.25 -21.22
N LEU A 113 -12.05 7.78 -20.51
CA LEU A 113 -13.13 8.60 -21.07
C LEU A 113 -12.88 10.11 -20.86
N GLN A 114 -11.73 10.48 -20.30
CA GLN A 114 -11.35 11.86 -19.99
C GLN A 114 -10.09 12.35 -20.75
N GLU A 115 -9.54 11.54 -21.67
CA GLU A 115 -8.56 11.94 -22.69
C GLU A 115 -9.22 12.02 -24.07
#